data_AF-A0A1W9WNL4-F1
#
_entry.id   AF-A0A1W9WNL4-F1
#
_cell.length_a   1.000
_cell.length_b   1.000
_cell.length_c   1.000
_cell.angle_alpha   90.00
_cell.angle_beta   90.00
_cell.angle_gamma   90.00
#
_symmetry.space_group_name_H-M   'P 1'
#
loop_
_entity.id
_entity.type
_entity.pdbx_description
1 polymer ?
#
loop_
_entity_poly.entity_id
_entity_poly.type
_entity_poly.pdbx_seq_one_letter_code
_entity_poly.pdbx_strand_id
1 'polypeptide(L)'
;MLLIETYLDKSPIHGVGVFANEFVKKGTVVWQFNPLIDNIILTEEQLRELPEVIKEFVDIIGFSYPFGVNNYCMSIDHAQYMNHSETPLVSNLKGDKSIALTRLSSF
;
A
#
# COMPACT_ATOMS: atom_id res chain seq x y z
N MET A 1 -0.42 7.67 -0.42
CA MET A 1 -1.37 8.16 0.61
C MET A 1 -2.80 7.68 0.31
N LEU A 2 -3.48 7.10 1.30
CA LEU A 2 -4.90 6.76 1.23
C LEU A 2 -5.78 8.03 1.28
N LEU A 3 -6.82 8.06 0.45
CA LEU A 3 -7.73 9.20 0.28
C LEU A 3 -9.12 8.98 0.90
N ILE A 4 -9.29 7.89 1.64
CA ILE A 4 -10.53 7.49 2.29
C ILE A 4 -10.26 7.19 3.77
N GLU A 5 -11.30 7.26 4.59
CA GLU A 5 -11.22 6.82 5.98
C GLU A 5 -10.91 5.32 6.04
N THR A 6 -9.93 4.96 6.87
CA THR A 6 -9.49 3.58 7.02
C THR A 6 -9.21 3.23 8.47
N TYR A 7 -9.31 1.94 8.78
CA TYR A 7 -8.86 1.35 10.03
C TYR A 7 -8.04 0.09 9.76
N LEU A 8 -7.31 -0.36 10.78
CA LEU A 8 -6.52 -1.59 10.76
C LEU A 8 -7.20 -2.65 11.62
N ASP A 9 -7.24 -3.88 11.11
CA ASP A 9 -7.70 -5.04 11.87
C ASP A 9 -7.01 -6.32 11.36
N LYS A 10 -7.25 -7.45 12.02
CA LYS A 10 -6.78 -8.77 11.58
C LYS A 10 -7.32 -9.08 10.19
N SER A 11 -6.40 -9.36 9.27
CA SER A 11 -6.78 -9.76 7.91
C SER A 11 -6.99 -11.28 7.84
N PRO A 12 -8.03 -11.75 7.14
CA PRO A 12 -8.17 -13.17 6.82
C PRO A 12 -7.13 -13.64 5.78
N ILE A 13 -6.41 -12.72 5.13
CA ILE A 13 -5.39 -13.01 4.13
C ILE A 13 -4.02 -13.18 4.83
N HIS A 14 -3.54 -12.13 5.49
CA HIS A 14 -2.24 -12.13 6.14
C HIS A 14 -2.17 -11.05 7.24
N GLY A 15 -1.79 -11.44 8.46
CA GLY A 15 -1.47 -10.53 9.56
C GLY A 15 -2.53 -9.44 9.81
N VAL A 16 -2.12 -8.19 9.63
CA VAL A 16 -2.96 -6.99 9.73
C VAL A 16 -3.28 -6.50 8.33
N GLY A 17 -4.53 -6.09 8.10
CA GLY A 17 -4.97 -5.47 6.86
C GLY A 17 -5.57 -4.08 7.10
N VAL A 18 -5.65 -3.30 6.02
CA VAL A 18 -6.39 -2.04 5.99
C VAL A 18 -7.79 -2.23 5.42
N PHE A 19 -8.77 -1.59 6.05
CA PHE A 19 -10.19 -1.67 5.70
C PHE A 19 -10.79 -0.27 5.55
N ALA A 20 -11.77 -0.13 4.66
CA ALA A 20 -12.52 1.11 4.51
C ALA A 20 -13.45 1.33 5.72
N ASN A 21 -13.40 2.53 6.30
CA ASN A 21 -14.30 2.98 7.37
C ASN A 21 -15.51 3.78 6.85
N GLU A 22 -15.65 3.88 5.53
CA GLU A 22 -16.72 4.60 4.87
C GLU A 22 -17.23 3.85 3.65
N PHE A 23 -18.38 4.26 3.13
CA PHE A 23 -18.90 3.73 1.87
C PHE A 23 -18.11 4.28 0.67
N VAL A 24 -17.50 3.39 -0.09
CA VAL A 24 -16.72 3.74 -1.29
C VAL A 24 -17.39 3.15 -2.53
N LYS A 25 -17.69 4.02 -3.50
CA LYS A 25 -18.25 3.60 -4.80
C LYS A 25 -17.17 2.94 -5.66
N LYS A 26 -17.60 1.99 -6.52
CA LYS A 26 -16.75 1.46 -7.59
C LYS A 26 -16.21 2.61 -8.44
N GLY A 27 -14.92 2.59 -8.75
CA GLY A 27 -14.21 3.59 -9.55
C GLY A 27 -13.67 4.77 -8.74
N THR A 28 -13.96 4.87 -7.43
CA THR A 28 -13.37 5.90 -6.57
C THR A 28 -11.87 5.69 -6.46
N VAL A 29 -11.09 6.78 -6.56
CA VAL A 29 -9.66 6.78 -6.24
C VAL A 29 -9.50 6.65 -4.72
N VAL A 30 -8.85 5.59 -4.28
CA VAL A 30 -8.69 5.27 -2.84
C VAL A 30 -7.28 5.51 -2.34
N TRP A 31 -6.29 5.49 -3.24
CA TRP A 31 -4.90 5.79 -2.93
C TRP A 31 -4.30 6.62 -4.06
N GLN A 32 -3.41 7.55 -3.69
CA GLN A 32 -2.58 8.30 -4.60
C GLN A 32 -1.19 8.50 -4.00
N PHE A 33 -0.14 8.33 -4.81
CA PHE A 33 1.23 8.64 -4.40
C PHE A 33 1.33 10.10 -3.98
N ASN A 34 1.97 10.30 -2.83
CA ASN A 34 2.30 11.62 -2.34
C ASN A 34 3.74 11.59 -1.83
N PRO A 35 4.68 12.37 -2.38
CA PRO A 35 6.08 12.32 -1.98
C PRO A 35 6.35 12.78 -0.54
N LEU A 36 5.34 13.30 0.18
CA LEU A 36 5.44 13.60 1.62
C LEU A 36 5.02 12.41 2.49
N ILE A 37 4.20 11.50 1.96
CA ILE A 37 3.65 10.35 2.70
C ILE A 37 4.32 9.04 2.27
N ASP A 38 4.65 8.93 1.00
CA ASP A 38 5.31 7.82 0.34
C ASP A 38 6.78 8.22 0.10
N ASN A 39 7.50 8.51 1.18
CA ASN A 39 8.73 9.31 1.15
C ASN A 39 9.99 8.59 1.65
N ILE A 40 9.85 7.40 2.23
CA ILE A 40 11.02 6.59 2.61
C ILE A 40 11.38 5.73 1.41
N ILE A 41 12.45 6.11 0.72
CA ILE A 41 12.93 5.43 -0.49
C ILE A 41 14.31 4.85 -0.18
N LEU A 42 14.42 3.52 -0.30
CA LEU A 42 15.68 2.80 -0.18
C LEU A 42 16.08 2.24 -1.55
N THR A 43 17.33 2.45 -1.95
CA THR A 43 17.92 1.70 -3.07
C THR A 43 18.22 0.27 -2.64
N GLU A 44 18.39 -0.63 -3.61
CA GLU A 44 18.79 -2.01 -3.34
C GLU A 44 20.12 -2.07 -2.57
N GLU A 45 21.08 -1.20 -2.88
CA GLU A 45 22.35 -1.11 -2.14
C GLU A 45 22.14 -0.66 -0.71
N GLN A 46 21.32 0.36 -0.48
CA GLN A 46 21.02 0.82 0.88
C GLN A 46 20.32 -0.26 1.71
N LEU A 47 19.41 -1.02 1.11
CA LEU A 47 18.71 -2.11 1.77
C LEU A 47 19.66 -3.25 2.15
N ARG A 48 20.65 -3.58 1.30
CA ARG A 48 21.64 -4.63 1.58
C ARG A 48 22.50 -4.36 2.82
N GLU A 49 22.76 -3.08 3.12
CA GLU A 49 23.54 -2.65 4.29
C GLU A 49 22.73 -2.67 5.60
N LEU A 50 21.41 -2.87 5.55
CA LEU A 50 20.56 -2.92 6.73
C LEU A 50 20.55 -4.31 7.39
N PRO A 51 20.17 -4.41 8.68
CA PRO A 51 19.97 -5.71 9.34
C PRO A 51 18.89 -6.55 8.64
N GLU A 52 19.03 -7.87 8.69
CA GLU A 52 18.12 -8.80 8.00
C GLU A 52 16.65 -8.60 8.40
N VAL A 53 16.38 -8.37 9.69
CA VAL A 53 15.02 -8.07 10.20
C VAL A 53 14.39 -6.84 9.54
N ILE A 54 15.19 -5.86 9.11
CA ILE A 54 14.69 -4.68 8.40
C ILE A 54 14.45 -5.00 6.93
N LYS A 55 15.29 -5.83 6.30
CA LYS A 55 15.08 -6.28 4.93
C LYS A 55 13.78 -7.06 4.80
N GLU A 56 13.58 -8.04 5.69
CA GLU A 56 12.35 -8.82 5.77
C GLU A 56 11.12 -7.92 5.97
N PHE A 57 11.24 -6.89 6.81
CA PHE A 57 10.17 -5.93 7.01
C PHE A 57 9.87 -5.10 5.74
N VAL A 58 10.91 -4.59 5.07
CA VAL A 58 10.78 -3.81 3.81
C VAL A 58 10.17 -4.67 2.70
N ASP A 59 10.50 -5.96 2.63
CA ASP A 59 9.91 -6.88 1.65
C ASP A 59 8.41 -7.10 1.86
N ILE A 60 7.91 -6.93 3.10
CA ILE A 60 6.49 -7.07 3.44
C ILE A 60 5.72 -5.78 3.14
N ILE A 61 6.27 -4.62 3.52
CA ILE A 61 5.51 -3.35 3.51
C ILE A 61 5.88 -2.40 2.36
N GLY A 62 7.00 -2.66 1.69
CA GLY A 62 7.53 -1.81 0.63
C GLY A 62 6.87 -2.10 -0.72
N PHE A 63 6.81 -1.07 -1.57
CA PHE A 63 6.39 -1.20 -2.96
C PHE A 63 7.40 -0.51 -3.88
N SER A 64 7.50 -0.96 -5.12
CA SER A 64 8.46 -0.39 -6.07
C SER A 64 8.04 1.00 -6.55
N TYR A 65 8.87 2.01 -6.33
CA TYR A 65 8.66 3.37 -6.85
C TYR A 65 9.99 4.17 -6.98
N PRO A 66 10.18 4.98 -8.04
CA PRO A 66 9.30 5.17 -9.20
C PRO A 66 9.24 3.90 -10.07
N PHE A 67 8.09 3.70 -10.73
CA PHE A 67 7.85 2.53 -11.57
C PHE A 67 9.00 2.33 -12.59
N GLY A 68 9.67 1.18 -12.53
CA GLY A 68 10.80 0.85 -13.42
C GLY A 68 12.20 1.05 -12.82
N VAL A 69 12.31 1.41 -11.53
CA VAL A 69 13.57 1.43 -10.77
C VAL A 69 13.50 0.40 -9.64
N ASN A 70 14.62 -0.28 -9.32
CA ASN A 70 14.76 -1.20 -8.18
C ASN A 70 14.88 -0.45 -6.84
N ASN A 71 13.94 0.45 -6.57
CA ASN A 71 13.85 1.17 -5.30
C ASN A 71 12.62 0.71 -4.52
N TYR A 72 12.77 0.65 -3.21
CA TYR A 72 11.71 0.31 -2.27
C TYR A 72 11.16 1.59 -1.66
N CYS A 73 9.88 1.84 -1.85
CA CYS A 73 9.16 2.94 -1.26
C CYS A 73 8.26 2.42 -0.13
N MET A 74 8.30 3.09 1.01
CA MET A 74 7.39 2.82 2.12
C MET A 74 6.51 4.04 2.37
N SER A 75 5.24 3.75 2.65
CA SER A 75 4.27 4.75 3.06
C SER A 75 4.22 4.88 4.57
N ILE A 76 4.03 6.09 5.07
CA ILE A 76 3.88 6.33 6.52
C ILE A 76 2.43 6.15 7.01
N ASP A 77 1.45 6.04 6.10
CA ASP A 77 0.04 5.85 6.46
C ASP A 77 -0.38 4.36 6.45
N HIS A 78 -1.69 4.08 6.51
CA HIS A 78 -2.19 2.70 6.49
C HIS A 78 -1.96 1.95 5.16
N ALA A 79 -1.48 2.60 4.10
CA ALA A 79 -1.23 1.96 2.81
C ALA A 79 -0.21 0.82 2.91
N GLN A 80 0.71 0.88 3.87
CA GLN A 80 1.68 -0.18 4.15
C GLN A 80 1.05 -1.50 4.64
N TYR A 81 -0.24 -1.48 5.02
CA TYR A 81 -1.03 -2.64 5.42
C TYR A 81 -2.00 -3.13 4.31
N MET A 82 -1.83 -2.64 3.07
CA MET A 82 -2.57 -3.18 1.93
C MET A 82 -2.04 -4.55 1.55
N ASN A 83 -2.85 -5.58 1.78
CA ASN A 83 -2.51 -6.95 1.40
C ASN A 83 -2.70 -7.20 -0.10
N HIS A 84 -1.87 -8.10 -0.63
CA HIS A 84 -2.04 -8.65 -1.97
C HIS A 84 -3.10 -9.77 -1.98
N SER A 85 -3.83 -9.89 -3.08
CA SER A 85 -4.86 -10.92 -3.29
C SER A 85 -4.99 -11.24 -4.77
N GLU A 86 -5.31 -12.50 -5.10
CA GLU A 86 -5.65 -12.93 -6.46
C GLU A 86 -6.97 -12.34 -6.96
N THR A 87 -7.86 -11.97 -6.04
CA THR A 87 -9.13 -11.29 -6.31
C THR A 87 -9.14 -9.91 -5.64
N PRO A 88 -8.33 -8.96 -6.10
CA PRO A 88 -8.15 -7.69 -5.42
C PRO A 88 -9.42 -6.83 -5.51
N LEU A 89 -9.68 -6.03 -4.48
CA LEU A 89 -10.79 -5.06 -4.46
C LEU A 89 -10.38 -3.68 -4.97
N VAL A 90 -9.07 -3.44 -5.08
CA VAL A 90 -8.46 -2.21 -5.56
C VAL A 90 -7.47 -2.53 -6.67
N SER A 91 -7.29 -1.62 -7.63
CA SER A 91 -6.31 -1.80 -8.71
C SER A 91 -5.58 -0.51 -9.01
N ASN A 92 -4.31 -0.65 -9.39
CA ASN A 92 -3.50 0.46 -9.87
C ASN A 92 -4.00 0.91 -11.25
N LEU A 93 -4.33 2.19 -11.36
CA LEU A 93 -4.76 2.79 -12.61
C LEU A 93 -3.56 3.56 -13.18
N LYS A 94 -2.95 3.05 -14.28
CA LYS A 94 -1.81 3.64 -15.04
C LYS A 94 -1.14 4.82 -14.32
N GLY A 95 -0.19 4.55 -13.44
CA GLY A 95 0.56 5.56 -12.70
C GLY A 95 0.34 5.54 -11.20
N ASP A 96 0.36 6.72 -10.61
CA ASP A 96 0.50 7.07 -9.20
C ASP A 96 -0.79 6.94 -8.38
N LYS A 97 -1.78 6.14 -8.82
CA LYS A 97 -3.12 6.03 -8.22
C LYS A 97 -3.67 4.62 -8.22
N SER A 98 -4.52 4.35 -7.24
CA SER A 98 -5.33 3.12 -7.16
C SER A 98 -6.82 3.44 -7.03
N ILE A 99 -7.66 2.63 -7.67
CA ILE A 99 -9.12 2.76 -7.66
C ILE A 99 -9.80 1.53 -7.05
N ALA A 100 -10.99 1.73 -6.47
CA ALA A 100 -11.85 0.64 -6.04
C ALA A 100 -12.47 -0.08 -7.26
N LEU A 101 -12.28 -1.40 -7.37
CA LEU A 101 -12.86 -2.24 -8.42
C LEU A 101 -14.32 -2.63 -8.15
N THR A 102 -14.73 -2.51 -6.89
CA THR A 102 -16.10 -2.78 -6.42
C THR A 102 -16.50 -1.74 -5.37
N ARG A 103 -17.72 -1.85 -4.84
CA ARG A 103 -18.12 -1.07 -3.66
C ARG A 103 -17.38 -1.59 -2.42
N LEU A 104 -16.88 -0.68 -1.59
CA LEU A 104 -16.37 -1.00 -0.25
C LEU A 104 -17.35 -0.41 0.77
N SER A 105 -17.59 -1.11 1.86
CA SER A 105 -18.41 -0.61 2.96
C SER A 105 -17.85 -1.11 4.28
N SER A 106 -18.01 -0.33 5.33
CA SER A 106 -17.97 -0.84 6.70
C SER A 106 -19.09 -1.87 6.88
N PHE A 107 -18.90 -2.82 7.79
CA PHE A 107 -19.90 -3.84 8.15
C PHE A 107 -21.27 -3.23 8.47
#